data_AF-A0A8H5QML3-F1
#
_entry.id   AF-A0A8H5QML3-F1
#
_cell.length_a   1.000
_cell.length_b   1.000
_cell.length_c   1.000
_cell.angle_alpha   90.00
_cell.angle_beta   90.00
_cell.angle_gamma   90.00
#
_symmetry.space_group_name_H-M   'P 1'
#
loop_
_entity.id
_entity.type
_entity.pdbx_description
1 polymer ?
#
loop_
_entity_poly.entity_id
_entity_poly.type
_entity_poly.pdbx_seq_one_letter_code
_entity_poly.pdbx_strand_id
1 'polypeptide(L)'
;MDPEALARSINDETVDIHNIGVDVCRNSPLPPIPPAKMHRLCQAITADIFYSAGVQRHEARECFDAMAGCIHKDRLLEDVTLEHYGGINFLKQTLSTCRIFQARTKKPVCIPANAMGSILAAVAYRKHRPSSEAFLRNNQDFVKLFSELNLIQWLPVAIRMWAKIKGNVFAIELNERSYKPVVTLQKVGGRRLRVVTTRMPHMNRYEDIFRKTFSPATSNPDPVVPKLEPDDNVLPSVEPNDISNEAITLSDDDETEEDTITLREYTRQMKTLAKRLTTPDRAIAKRARGDILKKPDEVGEQEVEEFGPPKEYFDSYTHLKDVWKTCLQNQVSIPNSLRVLVDHHCTPSQVFHLTELEKEHIDEMEMEVDG
;
A
#
# COMPACT_ATOMS: atom_id res chain seq x y z
N MET A 1 15.68 -1.54 -21.46
CA MET A 1 14.51 -1.26 -22.31
C MET A 1 14.79 0.03 -23.05
N ASP A 2 14.64 0.06 -24.36
CA ASP A 2 14.82 1.32 -25.10
C ASP A 2 13.77 2.36 -24.65
N PRO A 3 14.11 3.66 -24.50
CA PRO A 3 13.16 4.75 -24.22
C PRO A 3 11.84 4.68 -24.99
N GLU A 4 11.87 4.31 -26.27
CA GLU A 4 10.64 4.16 -27.07
C GLU A 4 9.79 2.99 -26.63
N ALA A 5 10.41 1.88 -26.21
CA ALA A 5 9.69 0.73 -25.67
C ALA A 5 9.06 1.05 -24.30
N LEU A 6 9.74 1.84 -23.46
CA LEU A 6 9.18 2.29 -22.19
C LEU A 6 7.99 3.23 -22.42
N ALA A 7 8.15 4.23 -23.29
CA ALA A 7 7.06 5.17 -23.61
C ALA A 7 5.85 4.45 -24.22
N ARG A 8 6.07 3.48 -25.12
CA ARG A 8 5.00 2.63 -25.66
C ARG A 8 4.30 1.84 -24.57
N SER A 9 5.05 1.16 -23.70
CA SER A 9 4.47 0.36 -22.60
C SER A 9 3.65 1.21 -21.62
N ILE A 10 4.07 2.46 -21.35
CA ILE A 10 3.29 3.42 -20.55
C ILE A 10 2.01 3.83 -21.29
N ASN A 11 2.10 4.11 -22.60
CA ASN A 11 0.94 4.48 -23.41
C ASN A 11 -0.09 3.34 -23.50
N ASP A 12 0.40 2.11 -23.60
CA ASP A 12 -0.40 0.87 -23.70
C ASP A 12 -0.88 0.35 -22.34
N GLU A 13 -0.45 0.97 -21.23
CA GLU A 13 -0.79 0.59 -19.84
C GLU A 13 -0.33 -0.83 -19.47
N THR A 14 0.76 -1.28 -20.07
CA THR A 14 1.39 -2.59 -19.80
C THR A 14 2.70 -2.44 -19.02
N VAL A 15 3.02 -1.23 -18.58
CA VAL A 15 4.29 -0.93 -17.91
C VAL A 15 4.39 -1.63 -16.57
N ASP A 16 5.48 -2.39 -16.40
CA ASP A 16 5.92 -2.87 -15.10
C ASP A 16 6.61 -1.73 -14.35
N ILE A 17 5.97 -1.25 -13.29
CA ILE A 17 6.45 -0.13 -12.47
C ILE A 17 7.79 -0.43 -11.80
N HIS A 18 8.17 -1.69 -11.61
CA HIS A 18 9.46 -2.08 -11.05
C HIS A 18 10.59 -2.07 -12.09
N ASN A 19 10.24 -1.95 -13.37
CA ASN A 19 11.17 -1.98 -14.50
C ASN A 19 11.28 -0.62 -15.22
N ILE A 20 11.04 0.48 -14.50
CA ILE A 20 11.17 1.86 -15.01
C ILE A 20 12.49 2.55 -14.57
N GLY A 21 13.38 1.78 -13.94
CA GLY A 21 14.64 2.29 -13.38
C GLY A 21 15.57 2.92 -14.42
N VAL A 22 16.46 3.80 -13.96
CA VAL A 22 17.50 4.44 -14.80
C VAL A 22 18.41 3.42 -15.47
N ASP A 23 18.68 2.30 -14.80
CA ASP A 23 19.41 1.16 -15.33
C ASP A 23 18.71 0.54 -16.55
N VAL A 24 17.38 0.63 -16.60
CA VAL A 24 16.56 0.08 -17.67
C VAL A 24 16.35 1.10 -18.78
N CYS A 25 16.10 2.36 -18.44
CA CYS A 25 15.91 3.47 -19.39
C CYS A 25 16.71 4.70 -18.93
N ARG A 26 17.93 4.82 -19.46
CA ARG A 26 18.90 5.86 -19.09
C ARG A 26 18.71 7.16 -19.87
N ASN A 27 18.17 7.06 -21.09
CA ASN A 27 18.17 8.18 -22.03
C ASN A 27 16.90 9.03 -21.88
N SER A 28 17.12 10.30 -21.60
CA SER A 28 16.18 11.40 -21.77
C SER A 28 16.60 12.16 -23.05
N PRO A 29 15.66 12.66 -23.87
CA PRO A 29 14.22 12.73 -23.63
C PRO A 29 13.47 11.45 -24.04
N LEU A 30 12.48 11.07 -23.23
CA LEU A 30 11.47 10.09 -23.62
C LEU A 30 10.59 10.68 -24.75
N PRO A 31 10.07 9.83 -25.66
CA PRO A 31 8.99 10.25 -26.54
C PRO A 31 7.81 10.84 -25.74
N PRO A 32 7.00 11.73 -26.34
CA PRO A 32 5.89 12.36 -25.64
C PRO A 32 4.93 11.32 -25.05
N ILE A 33 4.77 11.35 -23.73
CA ILE A 33 3.77 10.55 -23.01
C ILE A 33 2.62 11.48 -22.65
N PRO A 34 1.35 11.16 -23.00
CA PRO A 34 0.22 11.98 -22.61
C PRO A 34 0.15 12.18 -21.09
N PRO A 35 -0.13 13.39 -20.59
CA PRO A 35 -0.15 13.67 -19.15
C PRO A 35 -1.05 12.71 -18.34
N ALA A 36 -2.18 12.30 -18.91
CA ALA A 36 -3.09 11.34 -18.29
C ALA A 36 -2.46 9.95 -18.08
N LYS A 37 -1.63 9.48 -19.02
CA LYS A 37 -0.93 8.20 -18.93
C LYS A 37 0.19 8.25 -17.90
N MET A 38 0.94 9.36 -17.88
CA MET A 38 1.92 9.61 -16.83
C MET A 38 1.27 9.64 -15.44
N HIS A 39 0.12 10.30 -15.30
CA HIS A 39 -0.61 10.32 -14.04
C HIS A 39 -1.06 8.92 -13.59
N ARG A 40 -1.52 8.06 -14.52
CA ARG A 40 -1.86 6.65 -14.23
C ARG A 40 -0.64 5.86 -13.75
N LEU A 41 0.54 6.05 -14.36
CA LEU A 41 1.79 5.45 -13.87
C LEU A 41 2.07 5.89 -12.43
N CYS A 42 1.96 7.18 -12.11
CA CYS A 42 2.14 7.69 -10.75
C CYS A 42 1.12 7.09 -9.76
N GLN A 43 -0.13 6.90 -10.17
CA GLN A 43 -1.15 6.22 -9.37
C GLN A 43 -0.81 4.75 -9.12
N ALA A 44 -0.27 4.03 -10.11
CA ALA A 44 0.17 2.65 -9.95
C ALA A 44 1.33 2.53 -8.96
N ILE A 45 2.34 3.41 -9.06
CA ILE A 45 3.43 3.50 -8.07
C ILE A 45 2.88 3.80 -6.68
N THR A 46 1.97 4.77 -6.56
CA THR A 46 1.34 5.13 -5.28
C THR A 46 0.57 3.95 -4.69
N ALA A 47 -0.15 3.17 -5.50
CA ALA A 47 -0.87 1.99 -5.06
C ALA A 47 0.07 0.91 -4.50
N ASP A 48 1.21 0.66 -5.15
CA ASP A 48 2.20 -0.28 -4.66
C ASP A 48 2.90 0.21 -3.36
N ILE A 49 3.12 1.52 -3.21
CA ILE A 49 3.58 2.12 -1.95
C ILE A 49 2.55 1.90 -0.83
N PHE A 50 1.27 2.17 -1.09
CA PHE A 50 0.18 1.96 -0.13
C PHE A 50 0.04 0.50 0.28
N TYR A 51 0.08 -0.41 -0.70
CA TYR A 51 0.07 -1.85 -0.47
C TYR A 51 1.21 -2.28 0.46
N SER A 52 2.43 -1.80 0.21
CA SER A 52 3.58 -2.09 1.07
C SER A 52 3.46 -1.55 2.50
N ALA A 53 2.70 -0.47 2.67
CA ALA A 53 2.45 0.13 3.96
C ALA A 53 1.31 -0.57 4.72
N GLY A 54 0.65 -1.56 4.10
CA GLY A 54 -0.53 -2.22 4.67
C GLY A 54 -1.69 -1.24 4.88
N VAL A 55 -1.92 -0.36 3.90
CA VAL A 55 -3.03 0.59 3.88
C VAL A 55 -3.73 0.52 2.53
N GLN A 56 -5.05 0.35 2.54
CA GLN A 56 -5.84 0.34 1.32
C GLN A 56 -6.12 1.76 0.83
N ARG A 57 -6.31 1.91 -0.49
CA ARG A 57 -6.56 3.22 -1.10
C ARG A 57 -7.75 3.96 -0.49
N HIS A 58 -8.84 3.25 -0.21
CA HIS A 58 -10.07 3.87 0.31
C HIS A 58 -9.91 4.37 1.75
N GLU A 59 -9.03 3.75 2.54
CA GLU A 59 -8.76 4.15 3.94
C GLU A 59 -8.07 5.52 4.03
N ALA A 60 -7.35 5.94 2.99
CA ALA A 60 -6.59 7.19 2.96
C ALA A 60 -6.60 7.83 1.56
N ARG A 61 -7.78 7.98 0.95
CA ARG A 61 -7.96 8.49 -0.43
C ARG A 61 -7.30 9.86 -0.66
N GLU A 62 -7.49 10.82 0.25
CA GLU A 62 -6.85 12.14 0.15
C GLU A 62 -5.32 12.05 0.14
N CYS A 63 -4.76 11.15 0.96
CA CYS A 63 -3.32 10.92 1.00
C CYS A 63 -2.83 10.30 -0.32
N PHE A 64 -3.60 9.37 -0.87
CA PHE A 64 -3.29 8.71 -2.13
C PHE A 64 -3.23 9.73 -3.27
N ASP A 65 -4.26 10.55 -3.41
CA ASP A 65 -4.35 11.55 -4.47
C ASP A 65 -3.26 12.62 -4.32
N ALA A 66 -2.96 13.05 -3.09
CA ALA A 66 -1.87 13.97 -2.80
C ALA A 66 -0.48 13.38 -3.12
N MET A 67 -0.25 12.10 -2.82
CA MET A 67 1.00 11.41 -3.10
C MET A 67 1.20 11.21 -4.61
N ALA A 68 0.19 10.70 -5.32
CA ALA A 68 0.22 10.53 -6.77
C ALA A 68 0.41 11.87 -7.49
N GLY A 69 -0.27 12.93 -7.02
CA GLY A 69 -0.10 14.29 -7.52
C GLY A 69 1.30 14.84 -7.28
N CYS A 70 1.93 14.55 -6.14
CA CYS A 70 3.31 14.95 -5.85
C CYS A 70 4.28 14.26 -6.82
N ILE A 71 4.22 12.93 -6.92
CA ILE A 71 5.09 12.14 -7.82
C ILE A 71 4.96 12.62 -9.27
N HIS A 72 3.74 12.94 -9.72
CA HIS A 72 3.51 13.45 -11.07
C HIS A 72 4.15 14.82 -11.31
N LYS A 73 4.00 15.75 -10.35
CA LYS A 73 4.58 17.11 -10.43
C LYS A 73 6.11 17.09 -10.40
N ASP A 74 6.69 16.11 -9.72
CA ASP A 74 8.14 15.98 -9.54
C ASP A 74 8.86 15.40 -10.77
N ARG A 75 8.13 15.13 -11.88
CA ARG A 75 8.70 14.76 -13.18
C ARG A 75 9.60 13.52 -13.12
N LEU A 76 9.10 12.47 -12.46
CA LEU A 76 9.83 11.24 -12.14
C LEU A 76 10.72 10.67 -13.27
N LEU A 77 10.27 10.72 -14.53
CA LEU A 77 10.98 10.12 -15.67
C LEU A 77 11.92 11.07 -16.42
N GLU A 78 11.94 12.37 -16.11
CA GLU A 78 12.74 13.35 -16.87
C GLU A 78 14.23 13.29 -16.51
N ASP A 79 14.53 12.89 -15.28
CA ASP A 79 15.88 12.90 -14.72
C ASP A 79 16.50 11.49 -14.61
N VAL A 80 17.81 11.49 -14.37
CA VAL A 80 18.67 10.29 -14.28
C VAL A 80 19.35 10.21 -12.91
N THR A 81 19.52 11.35 -12.23
CA THR A 81 20.21 11.43 -10.95
C THR A 81 19.35 12.13 -9.92
N LEU A 82 19.63 11.87 -8.65
CA LEU A 82 18.84 12.41 -7.54
C LEU A 82 18.99 13.93 -7.39
N GLU A 83 20.13 14.49 -7.83
CA GLU A 83 20.43 15.92 -7.82
C GLU A 83 19.47 16.75 -8.67
N HIS A 84 19.11 16.21 -9.83
CA HIS A 84 18.31 16.90 -10.84
C HIS A 84 16.82 16.64 -10.68
N TYR A 85 16.46 15.58 -9.95
CA TYR A 85 15.07 15.21 -9.68
C TYR A 85 14.25 16.41 -9.17
N GLY A 86 13.18 16.75 -9.91
CA GLY A 86 12.34 17.93 -9.64
C GLY A 86 11.82 18.02 -8.20
N GLY A 87 11.54 16.89 -7.55
CA GLY A 87 11.08 16.82 -6.16
C GLY A 87 12.14 17.16 -5.10
N ILE A 88 13.43 17.27 -5.45
CA ILE A 88 14.51 17.38 -4.48
C ILE A 88 14.43 18.65 -3.63
N ASN A 89 14.00 19.77 -4.21
CA ASN A 89 13.88 21.04 -3.50
C ASN A 89 12.75 21.01 -2.46
N PHE A 90 11.61 20.41 -2.83
CA PHE A 90 10.49 20.19 -1.91
C PHE A 90 10.92 19.28 -0.74
N LEU A 91 11.68 18.21 -1.03
CA LEU A 91 12.22 17.34 -0.01
C LEU A 91 13.17 18.09 0.94
N LYS A 92 14.12 18.88 0.41
CA LYS A 92 15.04 19.68 1.24
C LYS A 92 14.31 20.63 2.20
N GLN A 93 13.28 21.33 1.72
CA GLN A 93 12.46 22.21 2.56
C GLN A 93 11.73 21.44 3.68
N THR A 94 11.18 20.27 3.33
CA THR A 94 10.49 19.40 4.29
C THR A 94 11.45 18.87 5.36
N LEU A 95 12.66 18.45 4.97
CA LEU A 95 13.69 17.93 5.88
C LEU A 95 14.24 19.02 6.81
N SER A 96 14.41 20.25 6.32
CA SER A 96 14.77 21.40 7.15
C SER A 96 13.73 21.62 8.27
N THR A 97 12.45 21.51 7.93
CA THR A 97 11.35 21.59 8.91
C THR A 97 11.42 20.45 9.93
N CYS A 98 11.68 19.22 9.49
CA CYS A 98 11.90 18.07 10.38
C CYS A 98 13.02 18.30 11.38
N ARG A 99 14.15 18.87 10.96
CA ARG A 99 15.26 19.17 11.88
C ARG A 99 14.88 20.20 12.94
N ILE A 100 14.18 21.25 12.54
CA ILE A 100 13.69 22.25 13.49
C ILE A 100 12.74 21.59 14.51
N PHE A 101 11.88 20.69 14.06
CA PHE A 101 10.98 19.93 14.94
C PHE A 101 11.77 19.02 15.88
N GLN A 102 12.68 18.20 15.35
CA GLN A 102 13.49 17.27 16.13
C GLN A 102 14.35 18.00 17.17
N ALA A 103 14.99 19.11 16.79
CA ALA A 103 15.81 19.88 17.70
C ALA A 103 15.02 20.46 18.89
N ARG A 104 13.74 20.79 18.67
CA ARG A 104 12.82 21.35 19.67
C ARG A 104 12.17 20.29 20.55
N THR A 105 11.71 19.18 19.97
CA THR A 105 10.96 18.16 20.70
C THR A 105 11.87 17.11 21.31
N LYS A 106 13.09 16.94 20.80
CA LYS A 106 13.99 15.81 21.09
C LYS A 106 13.36 14.44 20.83
N LYS A 107 12.22 14.40 20.14
CA LYS A 107 11.47 13.20 19.75
C LYS A 107 11.81 12.79 18.31
N PRO A 108 11.63 11.52 17.91
CA PRO A 108 11.66 11.15 16.51
C PRO A 108 10.65 11.98 15.71
N VAL A 109 10.93 12.22 14.43
CA VAL A 109 10.08 13.05 13.57
C VAL A 109 9.75 12.28 12.30
N CYS A 110 8.61 12.60 11.70
CA CYS A 110 8.14 12.03 10.46
C CYS A 110 7.84 13.13 9.45
N ILE A 111 8.27 12.92 8.20
CA ILE A 111 7.88 13.77 7.08
C ILE A 111 6.48 13.37 6.56
N PRO A 112 5.77 14.27 5.86
CA PRO A 112 4.49 13.94 5.23
C PRO A 112 4.58 12.75 4.26
N ALA A 113 3.50 11.96 4.18
CA ALA A 113 3.46 10.77 3.33
C ALA A 113 3.70 11.08 1.84
N ASN A 114 3.16 12.17 1.29
CA ASN A 114 3.42 12.55 -0.10
C ASN A 114 4.91 12.84 -0.38
N ALA A 115 5.62 13.45 0.57
CA ALA A 115 7.07 13.65 0.48
C ALA A 115 7.82 12.32 0.52
N MET A 116 7.44 11.39 1.41
CA MET A 116 7.99 10.02 1.40
C MET A 116 7.72 9.31 0.06
N GLY A 117 6.50 9.42 -0.47
CA GLY A 117 6.12 8.82 -1.74
C GLY A 117 6.93 9.35 -2.91
N SER A 118 7.19 10.67 -2.95
CA SER A 118 8.05 11.29 -3.95
C SER A 118 9.47 10.72 -3.93
N ILE A 119 10.11 10.65 -2.76
CA ILE A 119 11.48 10.11 -2.69
C ILE A 119 11.51 8.59 -2.93
N LEU A 120 10.49 7.86 -2.49
CA LEU A 120 10.33 6.42 -2.78
C LEU A 120 10.21 6.18 -4.28
N ALA A 121 9.40 6.95 -4.99
CA ALA A 121 9.28 6.87 -6.44
C ALA A 121 10.65 7.07 -7.12
N ALA A 122 11.39 8.11 -6.72
CA ALA A 122 12.71 8.41 -7.27
C ALA A 122 13.74 7.30 -6.99
N VAL A 123 13.82 6.83 -5.74
CA VAL A 123 14.90 5.91 -5.29
C VAL A 123 14.56 4.45 -5.52
N ALA A 124 13.35 4.01 -5.19
CA ALA A 124 12.99 2.59 -5.24
C ALA A 124 12.52 2.13 -6.63
N TYR A 125 11.79 2.98 -7.36
CA TYR A 125 11.23 2.61 -8.67
C TYR A 125 12.11 3.12 -9.81
N ARG A 126 12.43 4.41 -9.79
CA ARG A 126 13.27 5.03 -10.80
C ARG A 126 14.77 4.77 -10.59
N LYS A 127 15.16 4.29 -9.41
CA LYS A 127 16.57 3.97 -9.06
C LYS A 127 17.51 5.16 -9.24
N HIS A 128 17.02 6.38 -9.00
CA HIS A 128 17.87 7.56 -8.91
C HIS A 128 18.93 7.35 -7.83
N ARG A 129 20.18 7.61 -8.20
CA ARG A 129 21.30 7.62 -7.27
C ARG A 129 21.89 9.02 -7.21
N PRO A 130 22.48 9.40 -6.07
CA PRO A 130 23.45 10.48 -6.03
C PRO A 130 24.53 10.25 -7.09
N SER A 131 24.79 11.24 -7.92
CA SER A 131 25.86 11.26 -8.92
C SER A 131 27.25 11.29 -8.30
N SER A 132 27.38 11.81 -7.08
CA SER A 132 28.67 12.00 -6.40
C SER A 132 28.57 11.97 -4.88
N GLU A 133 29.67 11.61 -4.20
CA GLU A 133 29.79 11.77 -2.75
C GLU A 133 29.69 13.23 -2.31
N ALA A 134 30.05 14.18 -3.19
CA ALA A 134 29.91 15.60 -2.90
C ALA A 134 28.43 15.97 -2.65
N PHE A 135 27.49 15.37 -3.38
CA PHE A 135 26.07 15.54 -3.10
C PHE A 135 25.71 15.05 -1.70
N LEU A 136 26.15 13.86 -1.31
CA LEU A 136 25.87 13.31 0.01
C LEU A 136 26.46 14.18 1.13
N ARG A 137 27.70 14.68 0.95
CA ARG A 137 28.33 15.61 1.90
C ARG A 137 27.61 16.95 2.01
N ASN A 138 27.14 17.49 0.89
CA ASN A 138 26.39 18.75 0.88
C ASN A 138 24.96 18.59 1.41
N ASN A 139 24.47 17.35 1.55
CA ASN A 139 23.13 17.03 2.01
C ASN A 139 23.18 16.01 3.16
N GLN A 140 24.09 16.19 4.13
CA GLN A 140 24.22 15.32 5.30
C GLN A 140 22.90 15.12 6.04
N ASP A 141 22.04 16.14 6.05
CA ASP A 141 20.70 16.09 6.63
C ASP A 141 19.83 15.02 5.99
N PHE A 142 19.94 14.93 4.66
CA PHE A 142 19.23 13.94 3.87
C PHE A 142 19.72 12.54 4.23
N VAL A 143 21.04 12.35 4.26
CA VAL A 143 21.66 11.07 4.66
C VAL A 143 21.19 10.70 6.05
N LYS A 144 21.43 11.54 7.05
CA LYS A 144 21.08 11.28 8.44
C LYS A 144 19.60 10.89 8.63
N LEU A 145 18.69 11.62 8.00
CA LEU A 145 17.26 11.37 8.19
C LEU A 145 16.80 10.06 7.53
N PHE A 146 17.33 9.73 6.34
CA PHE A 146 16.93 8.51 5.62
C PHE A 146 17.75 7.26 5.96
N SER A 147 18.99 7.40 6.42
CA SER A 147 19.85 6.27 6.83
C SER A 147 19.80 6.03 8.33
N GLU A 148 20.19 7.01 9.15
CA GLU A 148 20.31 6.84 10.62
C GLU A 148 18.95 6.82 11.31
N LEU A 149 18.05 7.76 10.95
CA LEU A 149 16.73 7.87 11.59
C LEU A 149 15.63 7.04 10.91
N ASN A 150 15.97 6.37 9.81
CA ASN A 150 15.09 5.47 9.09
C ASN A 150 13.68 6.06 8.83
N LEU A 151 13.62 7.28 8.28
CA LEU A 151 12.34 7.99 8.07
C LEU A 151 11.27 7.14 7.36
N ILE A 152 11.68 6.24 6.46
CA ILE A 152 10.78 5.40 5.67
C ILE A 152 9.99 4.39 6.51
N GLN A 153 10.51 3.98 7.67
CA GLN A 153 9.80 3.12 8.62
C GLN A 153 8.45 3.72 9.04
N TRP A 154 8.35 5.05 9.06
CA TRP A 154 7.16 5.76 9.51
C TRP A 154 6.10 5.97 8.42
N LEU A 155 6.33 5.48 7.20
CA LEU A 155 5.40 5.61 6.08
C LEU A 155 3.97 5.12 6.40
N PRO A 156 3.75 3.93 7.01
CA PRO A 156 2.39 3.48 7.34
C PRO A 156 1.66 4.44 8.28
N VAL A 157 2.39 5.01 9.25
CA VAL A 157 1.84 5.98 10.21
C VAL A 157 1.52 7.29 9.51
N ALA A 158 2.41 7.78 8.63
CA ALA A 158 2.20 9.01 7.87
C ALA A 158 0.96 8.92 6.96
N ILE A 159 0.74 7.77 6.32
CA ILE A 159 -0.45 7.54 5.47
C ILE A 159 -1.72 7.51 6.34
N ARG A 160 -1.76 6.67 7.39
CA ARG A 160 -2.95 6.51 8.25
C ARG A 160 -3.34 7.79 8.96
N MET A 161 -2.37 8.65 9.30
CA MET A 161 -2.62 9.89 10.03
C MET A 161 -2.78 11.11 9.12
N TRP A 162 -2.71 10.94 7.79
CA TRP A 162 -2.72 12.02 6.82
C TRP A 162 -3.83 13.06 7.05
N ALA A 163 -5.08 12.62 7.18
CA ALA A 163 -6.23 13.51 7.37
C ALA A 163 -6.10 14.37 8.64
N LYS A 164 -5.52 13.81 9.72
CA LYS A 164 -5.34 14.50 11.00
C LYS A 164 -4.12 15.43 11.00
N ILE A 165 -3.05 15.06 10.29
CA ILE A 165 -1.82 15.86 10.19
C ILE A 165 -1.84 16.88 9.04
N LYS A 166 -2.76 16.71 8.07
CA LYS A 166 -2.93 17.54 6.87
C LYS A 166 -1.62 17.73 6.09
N GLY A 167 -0.89 16.64 5.85
CA GLY A 167 0.38 16.66 5.12
C GLY A 167 1.48 17.50 5.76
N ASN A 168 1.47 17.69 7.08
CA ASN A 168 2.52 18.40 7.82
C ASN A 168 3.49 17.45 8.50
N VAL A 169 4.72 17.91 8.74
CA VAL A 169 5.70 17.26 9.62
C VAL A 169 5.12 17.11 11.02
N PHE A 170 5.39 15.97 11.67
CA PHE A 170 4.95 15.69 13.04
C PHE A 170 6.05 14.98 13.83
N ALA A 171 5.97 15.09 15.16
CA ALA A 171 6.82 14.33 16.07
C ALA A 171 6.15 13.00 16.43
N ILE A 172 6.95 12.02 16.81
CA ILE A 172 6.50 10.67 17.13
C ILE A 172 6.77 10.40 18.61
N GLU A 173 5.81 9.78 19.25
CA GLU A 173 5.90 9.33 20.63
C GLU A 173 5.66 7.83 20.65
N LEU A 174 6.67 7.07 21.05
CA LEU A 174 6.59 5.62 21.08
C LEU A 174 5.76 5.16 22.27
N ASN A 175 4.78 4.32 22.00
CA ASN A 175 4.00 3.64 23.03
C ASN A 175 3.63 2.24 22.54
N GLU A 176 4.29 1.22 23.09
CA GLU A 176 4.08 -0.18 22.71
C GLU A 176 2.66 -0.69 23.02
N ARG A 177 1.95 -0.04 23.95
CA ARG A 177 0.54 -0.35 24.27
C ARG A 177 -0.44 0.29 23.28
N SER A 178 0.04 1.11 22.35
CA SER A 178 -0.80 1.78 21.36
C SER A 178 -1.19 0.82 20.23
N TYR A 179 -2.48 0.44 20.20
CA TYR A 179 -3.04 -0.39 19.12
C TYR A 179 -3.23 0.37 17.81
N LYS A 180 -3.47 1.69 17.87
CA LYS A 180 -3.69 2.56 16.71
C LYS A 180 -2.99 3.90 16.93
N PRO A 181 -2.41 4.52 15.89
CA PRO A 181 -1.78 5.82 16.05
C PRO A 181 -2.78 6.91 16.46
N VAL A 182 -2.41 7.75 17.42
CA VAL A 182 -3.24 8.84 17.95
C VAL A 182 -2.51 10.16 17.75
N VAL A 183 -3.19 11.16 17.19
CA VAL A 183 -2.65 12.52 17.07
C VAL A 183 -3.07 13.34 18.29
N THR A 184 -2.10 13.94 18.95
CA THR A 184 -2.30 14.97 19.97
C THR A 184 -1.65 16.28 19.53
N LEU A 185 -2.17 17.38 20.06
CA LEU A 185 -1.59 18.71 19.83
C LEU A 185 -0.85 19.13 21.11
N GLN A 186 0.47 19.19 21.06
CA GLN A 186 1.31 19.57 22.19
C GLN A 186 1.87 20.98 21.99
N LYS A 187 1.97 21.76 23.06
CA LYS A 187 2.57 23.10 23.03
C LYS A 187 4.03 23.00 23.44
N VAL A 188 4.96 23.21 22.51
CA VAL A 188 6.40 23.15 22.75
C VAL A 188 7.02 24.50 22.34
N GLY A 189 7.65 25.19 23.30
CA GLY A 189 8.26 26.51 23.05
C GLY A 189 7.26 27.53 22.50
N GLY A 190 6.02 27.54 23.01
CA GLY A 190 4.97 28.46 22.58
C GLY A 190 4.26 28.09 21.27
N ARG A 191 4.75 27.09 20.51
CA ARG A 191 4.13 26.63 19.26
C ARG A 191 3.35 25.34 19.46
N ARG A 192 2.22 25.22 18.76
CA ARG A 192 1.41 23.99 18.73
C ARG A 192 1.99 23.04 17.69
N LEU A 193 2.43 21.87 18.12
CA LEU A 193 3.01 20.81 17.29
C LEU A 193 2.12 19.57 17.35
N ARG A 194 1.98 18.89 16.22
CA ARG A 194 1.30 17.59 16.19
C ARG A 194 2.28 16.51 16.64
N VAL A 195 1.85 15.70 17.59
CA VAL A 195 2.59 14.53 18.08
C VAL A 195 1.73 13.31 17.83
N VAL A 196 2.30 12.30 17.17
CA VAL A 196 1.64 11.03 16.91
C VAL A 196 2.18 10.00 17.88
N THR A 197 1.32 9.54 18.78
CA THR A 197 1.62 8.43 19.67
C THR A 197 1.30 7.13 18.95
N THR A 198 2.28 6.24 18.81
CA THR A 198 2.13 4.97 18.08
C THR A 198 3.15 3.94 18.58
N ARG A 199 2.86 2.65 18.35
CA ARG A 199 3.89 1.61 18.43
C ARG A 199 4.88 1.73 17.27
N MET A 200 6.06 1.14 17.42
CA MET A 200 7.04 1.03 16.34
C MET A 200 6.45 0.24 15.17
N PRO A 201 6.45 0.77 13.93
CA PRO A 201 6.03 0.01 12.76
C PRO A 201 6.98 -1.15 12.48
N HIS A 202 6.46 -2.23 11.89
CA HIS A 202 7.29 -3.26 11.30
C HIS A 202 8.21 -2.67 10.22
N MET A 203 9.34 -3.35 9.98
CA MET A 203 10.28 -2.94 8.95
C MET A 203 9.58 -2.77 7.60
N ASN A 204 9.85 -1.64 6.97
CA ASN A 204 9.38 -1.34 5.63
C ASN A 204 10.32 -1.97 4.59
N ARG A 205 9.77 -2.60 3.54
CA ARG A 205 10.55 -3.24 2.47
C ARG A 205 11.54 -2.30 1.75
N TYR A 206 11.31 -0.99 1.83
CA TYR A 206 12.17 0.00 1.18
C TYR A 206 13.38 0.43 2.03
N GLU A 207 13.45 0.05 3.30
CA GLU A 207 14.53 0.50 4.21
C GLU A 207 15.91 0.13 3.69
N ASP A 208 16.09 -1.10 3.20
CA ASP A 208 17.36 -1.57 2.66
C ASP A 208 17.77 -0.82 1.39
N ILE A 209 16.81 -0.42 0.57
CA ILE A 209 17.07 0.37 -0.64
C ILE A 209 17.62 1.74 -0.26
N PHE A 210 17.00 2.38 0.74
CA PHE A 210 17.43 3.69 1.22
C PHE A 210 18.77 3.63 1.93
N ARG A 211 18.98 2.61 2.78
CA ARG A 211 20.28 2.36 3.41
C ARG A 211 21.37 2.20 2.34
N LYS A 212 21.17 1.35 1.33
CA LYS A 212 22.15 1.17 0.24
C LYS A 212 22.37 2.43 -0.60
N THR A 213 21.35 3.27 -0.76
CA THR A 213 21.42 4.48 -1.60
C THR A 213 22.09 5.65 -0.87
N PHE A 214 21.88 5.77 0.45
CA PHE A 214 22.32 6.92 1.24
C PHE A 214 23.44 6.63 2.23
N SER A 215 23.75 5.37 2.53
CA SER A 215 24.94 5.03 3.30
C SER A 215 26.20 5.25 2.45
N PRO A 216 27.13 6.12 2.86
CA PRO A 216 28.39 6.27 2.15
C PRO A 216 29.16 4.94 2.15
N ALA A 217 29.86 4.65 1.06
CA ALA A 217 30.60 3.40 0.86
C ALA A 217 31.88 3.27 1.73
N THR A 218 31.99 4.03 2.83
CA THR A 218 33.21 4.14 3.62
C THR A 218 33.01 3.69 5.07
N SER A 219 33.75 2.62 5.40
CA SER A 219 34.22 2.19 6.73
C SER A 219 33.23 1.43 7.63
N ASN A 220 33.61 0.17 7.91
CA ASN A 220 33.17 -0.76 8.95
C ASN A 220 32.02 -0.31 9.88
N PRO A 221 30.91 -1.05 9.93
CA PRO A 221 29.87 -0.81 10.92
C PRO A 221 30.33 -1.38 12.27
N ASP A 222 30.71 -0.51 13.20
CA ASP A 222 30.42 -0.82 14.59
C ASP A 222 28.88 -0.74 14.76
N PRO A 223 28.22 -1.79 15.27
CA PRO A 223 26.78 -1.81 15.43
C PRO A 223 26.40 -0.99 16.66
N VAL A 224 26.42 0.34 16.56
CA VAL A 224 25.78 1.20 17.55
C VAL A 224 24.34 1.40 17.12
N VAL A 225 23.51 0.40 17.43
CA VAL A 225 22.08 0.65 17.64
C VAL A 225 21.98 1.72 18.73
N PRO A 226 21.30 2.85 18.54
CA PRO A 226 21.00 3.74 19.64
C PRO A 226 20.10 2.96 20.61
N LYS A 227 20.70 2.48 21.71
CA LYS A 227 19.95 2.10 22.90
C LYS A 227 19.27 3.37 23.39
N LEU A 228 18.00 3.53 23.03
CA LEU A 228 17.10 4.38 23.78
C LEU A 228 16.89 3.67 25.12
N GLU A 229 17.74 4.00 26.10
CA GLU A 229 17.46 3.64 27.48
C GLU A 229 16.15 4.34 27.89
N PRO A 230 15.23 3.62 28.54
CA PRO A 230 14.06 4.25 29.12
C PRO A 230 14.55 5.14 30.25
N ASP A 231 14.26 6.44 30.12
CA ASP A 231 14.44 7.40 31.19
C ASP A 231 13.44 7.01 32.30
N ASP A 232 13.93 6.30 33.32
CA ASP A 232 13.21 5.91 34.53
C ASP A 232 12.91 7.18 35.36
N ASN A 233 12.02 8.02 34.83
CA ASN A 233 11.41 9.08 35.60
C ASN A 233 10.19 8.50 36.31
N VAL A 234 10.41 8.24 37.61
CA VAL A 234 9.43 7.95 38.64
C VAL A 234 8.14 8.75 38.41
N LEU A 235 7.06 8.06 38.07
CA LEU A 235 5.72 8.62 38.04
C LEU A 235 5.30 8.95 39.48
N PRO A 236 4.91 10.19 39.82
CA PRO A 236 4.17 10.45 41.04
C PRO A 236 2.78 9.82 40.92
N SER A 237 2.43 8.97 41.89
CA SER A 237 1.11 8.38 42.03
C SER A 237 0.06 9.50 42.21
N VAL A 238 -0.88 9.58 41.26
CA VAL A 238 -2.09 10.39 41.42
C VAL A 238 -3.24 9.43 41.69
N GLU A 239 -3.79 9.53 42.90
CA GLU A 239 -5.00 8.83 43.32
C GLU A 239 -6.21 9.21 42.45
N PRO A 240 -7.15 8.28 42.20
CA PRO A 240 -8.33 8.55 41.40
C PRO A 240 -9.38 9.31 42.21
N ASN A 241 -9.71 10.53 41.80
CA ASN A 241 -10.91 11.22 42.26
C ASN A 241 -12.10 10.82 41.40
N ASP A 242 -13.06 10.15 42.04
CA ASP A 242 -14.46 9.99 41.66
C ASP A 242 -15.12 11.34 41.37
N ILE A 243 -15.65 11.56 40.15
CA ILE A 243 -16.82 12.43 39.94
C ILE A 243 -17.68 11.97 38.75
N SER A 244 -18.93 11.66 39.09
CA SER A 244 -20.22 11.74 38.38
C SER A 244 -20.42 11.17 36.97
N ASN A 245 -21.32 10.17 36.93
CA ASN A 245 -22.12 9.79 35.78
C ASN A 245 -23.07 10.93 35.36
N GLU A 246 -23.02 11.32 34.09
CA GLU A 246 -24.17 11.91 33.38
C GLU A 246 -24.46 11.12 32.10
N ALA A 247 -25.75 10.93 31.84
CA ALA A 247 -26.29 10.10 30.77
C ALA A 247 -26.17 10.77 29.40
N ILE A 248 -25.68 10.03 28.41
CA ILE A 248 -25.64 10.44 27.01
C ILE A 248 -26.95 10.01 26.35
N THR A 249 -27.69 10.99 25.84
CA THR A 249 -28.85 10.80 24.94
C THR A 249 -28.37 10.29 23.58
N LEU A 250 -28.95 9.17 23.13
CA LEU A 250 -28.87 8.65 21.77
C LEU A 250 -29.65 9.58 20.83
N SER A 251 -29.03 10.03 19.73
CA SER A 251 -29.74 10.53 18.56
C SER A 251 -29.53 9.55 17.41
N ASP A 252 -30.63 9.03 16.89
CA ASP A 252 -30.73 8.33 15.62
C ASP A 252 -30.67 9.35 14.47
N ASP A 253 -29.77 9.16 13.52
CA ASP A 253 -29.93 9.55 12.10
C ASP A 253 -28.69 9.07 11.32
N ASP A 254 -28.79 7.89 10.70
CA ASP A 254 -27.88 7.42 9.65
C ASP A 254 -28.69 7.30 8.35
N GLU A 255 -28.54 8.28 7.46
CA GLU A 255 -28.90 8.12 6.05
C GLU A 255 -27.75 7.41 5.32
N THR A 256 -28.03 6.24 4.76
CA THR A 256 -27.10 5.43 3.97
C THR A 256 -27.28 5.72 2.49
N GLU A 257 -26.25 6.27 1.83
CA GLU A 257 -26.20 6.35 0.37
C GLU A 257 -25.63 5.04 -0.19
N GLU A 258 -26.48 4.27 -0.88
CA GLU A 258 -26.14 3.02 -1.59
C GLU A 258 -25.52 3.29 -2.97
N ASP A 259 -24.20 3.14 -3.11
CA ASP A 259 -23.52 3.03 -4.40
C ASP A 259 -23.66 1.60 -4.97
N THR A 260 -24.75 1.32 -5.68
CA THR A 260 -24.97 0.02 -6.36
C THR A 260 -24.39 0.02 -7.79
N ILE A 261 -23.34 -0.78 -8.01
CA ILE A 261 -22.79 -1.04 -9.35
C ILE A 261 -23.80 -1.87 -10.14
N THR A 262 -24.30 -1.33 -11.25
CA THR A 262 -25.30 -2.01 -12.07
C THR A 262 -24.74 -3.27 -12.75
N LEU A 263 -25.58 -4.28 -12.93
CA LEU A 263 -25.28 -5.54 -13.63
C LEU A 263 -24.67 -5.32 -15.03
N ARG A 264 -25.01 -4.19 -15.67
CA ARG A 264 -24.49 -3.76 -16.97
C ARG A 264 -23.01 -3.37 -16.90
N GLU A 265 -22.60 -2.72 -15.82
CA GLU A 265 -21.21 -2.34 -15.55
C GLU A 265 -20.36 -3.59 -15.29
N TYR A 266 -20.86 -4.53 -14.49
CA TYR A 266 -20.21 -5.81 -14.18
C TYR A 266 -20.00 -6.67 -15.44
N THR A 267 -21.03 -6.79 -16.28
CA THR A 267 -20.96 -7.54 -17.55
C THR A 267 -19.93 -6.94 -18.52
N ARG A 268 -19.75 -5.61 -18.47
CA ARG A 268 -18.75 -4.90 -19.28
C ARG A 268 -17.33 -5.18 -18.80
N GLN A 269 -17.12 -5.26 -17.48
CA GLN A 269 -15.83 -5.61 -16.89
C GLN A 269 -15.46 -7.07 -17.19
N MET A 270 -16.40 -8.01 -17.05
CA MET A 270 -16.16 -9.44 -17.33
C MET A 270 -15.85 -9.72 -18.82
N LYS A 271 -16.52 -9.03 -19.75
CA LYS A 271 -16.17 -9.09 -21.19
C LYS A 271 -14.77 -8.56 -21.49
N THR A 272 -14.26 -7.66 -20.66
CA THR A 272 -12.92 -7.06 -20.83
C THR A 272 -11.84 -8.01 -20.29
N LEU A 273 -12.10 -8.69 -19.18
CA LEU A 273 -11.23 -9.73 -18.62
C LEU A 273 -11.15 -10.97 -19.50
N ALA A 274 -12.27 -11.44 -20.05
CA ALA A 274 -12.31 -12.60 -20.95
C ALA A 274 -11.54 -12.38 -22.28
N LYS A 275 -11.26 -11.12 -22.66
CA LYS A 275 -10.43 -10.78 -23.83
C LYS A 275 -8.93 -10.79 -23.54
N ARG A 276 -8.52 -10.80 -22.26
CA ARG A 276 -7.13 -10.69 -21.81
C ARG A 276 -6.45 -12.04 -21.51
N LEU A 277 -7.19 -13.15 -21.51
CA LEU A 277 -6.62 -14.49 -21.36
C LEU A 277 -6.01 -14.97 -22.69
N THR A 278 -4.71 -15.26 -22.68
CA THR A 278 -3.96 -15.85 -23.80
C THR A 278 -4.39 -17.29 -24.09
N THR A 279 -4.01 -17.76 -25.27
CA THR A 279 -4.71 -18.74 -26.11
C THR A 279 -4.86 -20.20 -25.63
N PRO A 280 -4.27 -20.71 -24.53
CA PRO A 280 -4.66 -22.01 -23.96
C PRO A 280 -5.98 -21.96 -23.17
N ASP A 281 -6.20 -20.93 -22.37
CA ASP A 281 -7.32 -20.83 -21.42
C ASP A 281 -8.66 -20.55 -22.11
N ARG A 282 -8.62 -19.97 -23.31
CA ARG A 282 -9.81 -19.69 -24.12
C ARG A 282 -10.47 -20.97 -24.64
N ALA A 283 -9.68 -22.02 -24.90
CA ALA A 283 -10.20 -23.32 -25.35
C ALA A 283 -10.82 -24.10 -24.19
N ILE A 284 -10.19 -24.05 -23.01
CA ILE A 284 -10.70 -24.66 -21.77
C ILE A 284 -12.00 -23.96 -21.34
N ALA A 285 -12.03 -22.63 -21.32
CA ALA A 285 -13.23 -21.85 -21.01
C ALA A 285 -14.35 -22.07 -22.04
N LYS A 286 -14.05 -22.24 -23.33
CA LYS A 286 -15.06 -22.59 -24.34
C LYS A 286 -15.62 -24.00 -24.16
N ARG A 287 -14.78 -24.97 -23.78
CA ARG A 287 -15.19 -26.37 -23.54
C ARG A 287 -16.08 -26.45 -22.29
N ALA A 288 -15.67 -25.82 -21.19
CA ALA A 288 -16.49 -25.68 -19.98
C ALA A 288 -17.84 -24.99 -20.24
N ARG A 289 -17.88 -23.96 -21.11
CA ARG A 289 -19.12 -23.28 -21.48
C ARG A 289 -20.02 -24.12 -22.39
N GLY A 290 -19.45 -25.02 -23.20
CA GLY A 290 -20.21 -25.97 -24.02
C GLY A 290 -20.83 -27.11 -23.20
N ASP A 291 -20.18 -27.49 -22.11
CA ASP A 291 -20.68 -28.53 -21.19
C ASP A 291 -21.80 -27.98 -20.27
N ILE A 292 -21.73 -26.70 -19.89
CA ILE A 292 -22.78 -26.03 -19.10
C ILE A 292 -24.04 -25.74 -19.93
N LEU A 293 -23.93 -25.44 -21.23
CA LEU A 293 -25.09 -25.16 -22.08
C LEU A 293 -25.80 -26.42 -22.61
N LYS A 294 -25.32 -27.62 -22.29
CA LYS A 294 -25.85 -28.88 -22.82
C LYS A 294 -26.95 -29.54 -21.97
N LYS A 295 -27.49 -28.84 -20.96
CA LYS A 295 -28.70 -29.27 -20.26
C LYS A 295 -29.69 -28.12 -20.15
N PRO A 296 -30.68 -28.10 -21.04
CA PRO A 296 -32.03 -28.05 -20.52
C PRO A 296 -32.89 -29.03 -21.31
N ASP A 297 -33.28 -30.12 -20.66
CA ASP A 297 -34.60 -30.67 -20.86
C ASP A 297 -34.96 -31.50 -19.63
N GLU A 298 -36.26 -31.44 -19.33
CA GLU A 298 -37.01 -32.16 -18.30
C GLU A 298 -37.28 -31.43 -16.97
N VAL A 299 -38.31 -30.58 -17.06
CA VAL A 299 -39.60 -30.60 -16.30
C VAL A 299 -39.50 -30.76 -14.77
N GLY A 300 -40.13 -29.91 -13.94
CA GLY A 300 -41.37 -29.18 -14.16
C GLY A 300 -41.70 -28.11 -13.13
N GLU A 301 -42.74 -27.39 -13.51
CA GLU A 301 -43.37 -26.23 -12.88
C GLU A 301 -44.03 -26.59 -11.54
N GLN A 302 -43.82 -25.78 -10.50
CA GLN A 302 -44.93 -25.20 -9.72
C GLN A 302 -44.52 -24.06 -8.77
N GLU A 303 -45.31 -22.99 -8.90
CA GLU A 303 -45.81 -22.04 -7.89
C GLU A 303 -44.87 -21.07 -7.14
N VAL A 304 -44.83 -19.87 -7.73
CA VAL A 304 -44.95 -18.52 -7.14
C VAL A 304 -45.07 -18.46 -5.61
N GLU A 305 -43.97 -18.09 -4.97
CA GLU A 305 -43.98 -17.31 -3.73
C GLU A 305 -43.20 -16.02 -3.98
N GLU A 306 -43.65 -14.95 -3.34
CA GLU A 306 -43.37 -13.53 -3.60
C GLU A 306 -41.87 -13.19 -3.43
N PHE A 307 -41.10 -13.23 -4.53
CA PHE A 307 -39.70 -12.84 -4.52
C PHE A 307 -39.54 -11.34 -4.81
N GLY A 308 -39.08 -10.61 -3.80
CA GLY A 308 -38.50 -9.27 -3.93
C GLY A 308 -37.36 -9.23 -4.96
N PRO A 309 -36.85 -8.03 -5.31
CA PRO A 309 -35.91 -7.85 -6.41
C PRO A 309 -34.69 -8.77 -6.22
N PRO A 310 -34.13 -9.35 -7.30
CA PRO A 310 -33.12 -10.39 -7.18
C PRO A 310 -31.88 -9.85 -6.47
N LYS A 311 -31.65 -10.32 -5.24
CA LYS A 311 -30.34 -10.24 -4.58
C LYS A 311 -29.39 -11.20 -5.32
N GLU A 312 -29.04 -10.90 -6.56
CA GLU A 312 -27.84 -11.45 -7.20
C GLU A 312 -26.64 -10.58 -6.79
N TYR A 313 -26.39 -10.49 -5.48
CA TYR A 313 -25.01 -10.50 -5.02
C TYR A 313 -24.57 -11.95 -5.21
N PHE A 314 -23.84 -12.21 -6.28
CA PHE A 314 -23.05 -13.43 -6.38
C PHE A 314 -22.30 -13.57 -5.05
N ASP A 315 -22.61 -14.61 -4.28
CA ASP A 315 -21.84 -14.97 -3.09
C ASP A 315 -20.42 -15.34 -3.57
N SER A 316 -19.58 -14.31 -3.70
CA SER A 316 -18.22 -14.40 -4.24
C SER A 316 -17.44 -15.48 -3.51
N TYR A 317 -17.68 -15.61 -2.20
CA TYR A 317 -17.07 -16.62 -1.37
C TYR A 317 -17.51 -18.05 -1.72
N THR A 318 -18.81 -18.31 -1.88
CA THR A 318 -19.31 -19.66 -2.19
C THR A 318 -18.74 -20.14 -3.53
N HIS A 319 -18.74 -19.27 -4.54
CA HIS A 319 -18.16 -19.59 -5.84
C HIS A 319 -16.65 -19.82 -5.78
N LEU A 320 -15.91 -18.94 -5.10
CA LEU A 320 -14.46 -19.09 -4.92
C LEU A 320 -14.11 -20.34 -4.12
N LYS A 321 -14.93 -20.70 -3.12
CA LYS A 321 -14.79 -21.93 -2.33
C LYS A 321 -14.99 -23.18 -3.19
N ASP A 322 -15.97 -23.18 -4.09
CA ASP A 322 -16.21 -24.33 -4.97
C ASP A 322 -15.06 -24.52 -5.98
N VAL A 323 -14.56 -23.42 -6.56
CA VAL A 323 -13.39 -23.45 -7.44
C VAL A 323 -12.15 -23.95 -6.68
N TRP A 324 -11.95 -23.46 -5.44
CA TRP A 324 -10.85 -23.89 -4.58
C TRP A 324 -10.91 -25.39 -4.29
N LYS A 325 -12.08 -25.90 -3.87
CA LYS A 325 -12.30 -27.34 -3.65
C LYS A 325 -12.08 -28.16 -4.91
N THR A 326 -12.49 -27.65 -6.07
CA THR A 326 -12.28 -28.32 -7.35
C THR A 326 -10.78 -28.46 -7.67
N CYS A 327 -9.98 -27.43 -7.38
CA CYS A 327 -8.52 -27.53 -7.54
C CYS A 327 -7.92 -28.62 -6.65
N LEU A 328 -8.31 -28.66 -5.36
CA LEU A 328 -7.87 -29.69 -4.42
C LEU A 328 -8.26 -31.09 -4.90
N GLN A 329 -9.54 -31.32 -5.25
CA GLN A 329 -10.04 -32.62 -5.72
C GLN A 329 -9.34 -33.15 -6.97
N ASN A 330 -8.82 -32.26 -7.83
CA ASN A 330 -8.08 -32.66 -9.03
C ASN A 330 -6.57 -32.82 -8.79
N GLN A 331 -6.11 -32.81 -7.53
CA GLN A 331 -4.70 -32.87 -7.12
C GLN A 331 -3.84 -31.78 -7.80
N VAL A 332 -4.44 -30.62 -8.08
CA VAL A 332 -3.74 -29.47 -8.67
C VAL A 332 -3.46 -28.47 -7.56
N SER A 333 -2.22 -27.97 -7.49
CA SER A 333 -1.89 -26.87 -6.58
C SER A 333 -2.77 -25.65 -6.84
N ILE A 334 -3.18 -24.96 -5.78
CA ILE A 334 -4.04 -23.78 -5.91
C ILE A 334 -3.31 -22.70 -6.72
N PRO A 335 -3.85 -22.26 -7.88
CA PRO A 335 -3.19 -21.25 -8.70
C PRO A 335 -3.02 -19.91 -7.98
N ASN A 336 -1.88 -19.25 -8.16
CA ASN A 336 -1.62 -17.93 -7.57
C ASN A 336 -2.67 -16.88 -7.95
N SER A 337 -3.24 -16.96 -9.16
CA SER A 337 -4.33 -16.09 -9.59
C SER A 337 -5.60 -16.27 -8.75
N LEU A 338 -5.92 -17.49 -8.33
CA LEU A 338 -7.05 -17.78 -7.46
C LEU A 338 -6.79 -17.29 -6.03
N ARG A 339 -5.56 -17.44 -5.53
CA ARG A 339 -5.16 -16.87 -4.23
C ARG A 339 -5.33 -15.36 -4.19
N VAL A 340 -4.85 -14.66 -5.21
CA VAL A 340 -5.02 -13.19 -5.33
C VAL A 340 -6.50 -12.79 -5.38
N LEU A 341 -7.35 -13.56 -6.08
CA LEU A 341 -8.79 -13.30 -6.12
C LEU A 341 -9.45 -13.53 -4.75
N VAL A 342 -9.09 -14.60 -4.05
CA VAL A 342 -9.58 -14.89 -2.69
C VAL A 342 -9.15 -13.80 -1.71
N ASP A 343 -7.88 -13.38 -1.73
CA ASP A 343 -7.39 -12.30 -0.88
C ASP A 343 -8.09 -10.97 -1.14
N HIS A 344 -8.55 -10.74 -2.37
CA HIS A 344 -9.22 -9.50 -2.75
C HIS A 344 -10.73 -9.50 -2.46
N HIS A 345 -11.38 -10.67 -2.54
CA HIS A 345 -12.84 -10.79 -2.51
C HIS A 345 -13.42 -11.50 -1.28
N CYS A 346 -12.57 -12.08 -0.43
CA CYS A 346 -12.98 -12.78 0.78
C CYS A 346 -12.52 -12.02 2.04
N THR A 347 -13.27 -12.17 3.13
CA THR A 347 -12.85 -11.69 4.45
C THR A 347 -11.67 -12.53 4.98
N PRO A 348 -10.85 -12.01 5.92
CA PRO A 348 -9.75 -12.78 6.50
C PRO A 348 -10.18 -14.14 7.07
N SER A 349 -11.36 -14.23 7.69
CA SER A 349 -11.92 -15.49 8.21
C SER A 349 -12.24 -16.49 7.10
N GLN A 350 -12.71 -16.00 5.95
CA GLN A 350 -12.99 -16.81 4.76
C GLN A 350 -11.70 -17.29 4.07
N VAL A 351 -10.68 -16.43 3.98
CA VAL A 351 -9.33 -16.79 3.48
C VAL A 351 -8.70 -17.86 4.38
N PHE A 352 -8.79 -17.67 5.70
CA PHE A 352 -8.31 -18.64 6.68
C PHE A 352 -9.00 -20.01 6.50
N HIS A 353 -10.33 -20.03 6.39
CA HIS A 353 -11.07 -21.27 6.14
C HIS A 353 -10.63 -22.00 4.85
N LEU A 354 -10.33 -21.27 3.76
CA LEU A 354 -9.86 -21.90 2.51
C LEU A 354 -8.44 -22.45 2.63
N THR A 355 -7.60 -21.81 3.43
CA THR A 355 -6.22 -22.24 3.69
C THR A 355 -6.20 -23.48 4.59
N GLU A 356 -7.08 -23.56 5.59
CA GLU A 356 -7.24 -24.76 6.41
C GLU A 356 -7.74 -25.95 5.57
N LEU A 357 -8.70 -25.74 4.65
CA LEU A 357 -9.13 -26.80 3.72
C LEU A 357 -7.99 -27.31 2.82
N GLU A 358 -7.10 -26.42 2.37
CA GLU A 358 -5.92 -26.82 1.58
C GLU A 358 -4.96 -27.65 2.42
N LYS A 359 -4.73 -27.25 3.67
CA LYS A 359 -3.86 -27.96 4.60
C LYS A 359 -4.39 -29.35 4.95
N GLU A 360 -5.68 -29.46 5.29
CA GLU A 360 -6.35 -30.74 5.55
C GLU A 360 -6.19 -31.70 4.37
N HIS A 361 -6.33 -31.20 3.15
CA HIS A 361 -6.17 -32.01 1.95
C HIS A 361 -4.73 -32.49 1.72
N ILE A 362 -3.73 -31.65 2.02
CA ILE A 362 -2.31 -32.03 1.95
C ILE A 362 -2.02 -33.12 2.99
N ASP A 363 -2.49 -32.94 4.22
CA ASP A 363 -2.31 -33.92 5.30
C ASP A 363 -2.98 -35.27 4.95
N GLU A 364 -4.16 -35.28 4.30
CA GLU A 364 -4.82 -36.49 3.79
C GLU A 364 -4.00 -37.18 2.68
N MET A 365 -3.46 -36.42 1.73
CA MET A 365 -2.62 -36.97 0.65
C MET A 365 -1.32 -37.56 1.16
N GLU A 366 -0.70 -36.98 2.21
CA GLU A 366 0.51 -37.52 2.81
C GLU A 366 0.25 -38.87 3.52
N MET A 367 -0.94 -39.07 4.10
CA MET A 367 -1.30 -40.34 4.72
C MET A 367 -1.65 -41.47 3.72
N GLU A 368 -2.09 -41.15 2.50
CA GLU A 368 -2.36 -42.16 1.46
C GLU A 368 -1.11 -42.70 0.77
N VAL A 369 0.05 -42.04 0.91
CA VAL A 369 1.32 -42.46 0.29
C VAL A 369 2.13 -43.42 1.17
N ASP A 370 1.88 -43.42 2.48
CA ASP A 370 2.59 -44.23 3.48
C ASP A 370 1.85 -45.54 3.88
N GLY A 371 0.70 -45.83 3.27
CA GLY A 371 -0.07 -47.08 3.44
C GLY A 371 -0.07 -47.94 2.18
#